data_AF-A0A9P0GWT1-F1
#
_entry.id   AF-A0A9P0GWT1-F1
#
_cell.length_a   1.000
_cell.length_b   1.000
_cell.length_c   1.000
_cell.angle_alpha   90.00
_cell.angle_beta   90.00
_cell.angle_gamma   90.00
#
_symmetry.space_group_name_H-M   'P 1'
#
loop_
_entity.id
_entity.type
_entity.pdbx_description
1 polymer ?
#
loop_
_entity_poly.entity_id
_entity_poly.type
_entity_poly.pdbx_seq_one_letter_code
_entity_poly.pdbx_strand_id
1 'polypeptide(L)'
;MFGLKRLWEMEQTEPAETFMIRPNWVERQRLAKALMEGRTPLSSVDYLDSIAKQDIALNNNVASGHLSLTQRVTELLTRVKGIKTSVAAEVIGVTEAEILPCLQTSGVLVQGVWVLRSDLRYVGAHHAVPQEMLIRARDYVLLQYFEGRAIERVKLGEIIRLPPEVILEIVSEVGKLNQHKAWIFCQPQDVRFMTRYPEIVEQQALLWEARANQVTEGLTGRRRRRDSGRKGRGNSLSEDDSDTTKRGRKKSECDIKPDIATLVGLKS
;
A
#
# COMPACT_ATOMS: atom_id res chain seq x y z
N MET A 1 23.35 5.33 -41.94
CA MET A 1 24.28 5.47 -40.80
C MET A 1 24.44 6.92 -40.31
N PHE A 2 23.38 7.74 -40.26
CA PHE A 2 23.48 9.14 -39.76
C PHE A 2 22.34 9.60 -38.84
N GLY A 3 21.51 8.68 -38.34
CA GLY A 3 20.34 9.01 -37.51
C GLY A 3 20.55 8.89 -36.00
N LEU A 4 21.48 8.05 -35.54
CA LEU A 4 21.63 7.73 -34.10
C LEU A 4 22.66 8.60 -33.37
N LYS A 5 23.60 9.23 -34.10
CA LYS A 5 24.60 10.11 -33.48
C LYS A 5 24.02 11.47 -33.05
N ARG A 6 23.03 11.98 -33.81
CA ARG A 6 22.34 13.24 -33.48
C ARG A 6 21.38 13.13 -32.28
N LEU A 7 20.88 11.93 -31.96
CA LEU A 7 20.01 11.71 -30.80
C LEU A 7 20.78 11.63 -29.48
N TRP A 8 22.03 11.18 -29.51
CA TRP A 8 22.89 11.11 -28.32
C TRP A 8 23.55 12.46 -27.99
N GLU A 9 23.76 13.29 -29.01
CA GLU A 9 24.45 14.60 -28.90
C GLU A 9 23.49 15.75 -28.52
N MET A 10 22.17 15.53 -28.57
CA MET A 10 21.15 16.45 -28.00
C MET A 10 20.87 16.19 -26.51
N GLU A 11 21.43 15.13 -25.92
CA GLU A 11 21.21 14.76 -24.50
C GLU A 11 22.26 15.41 -23.56
N GLN A 12 23.04 16.39 -24.03
CA GLN A 12 24.03 17.09 -23.19
C GLN A 12 23.88 18.62 -23.11
N THR A 13 22.80 19.20 -23.64
CA THR A 13 22.54 20.64 -23.46
C THR A 13 21.06 20.93 -23.28
N GLU A 14 20.54 20.78 -22.07
CA GLU A 14 19.28 21.43 -21.67
C GLU A 14 19.38 21.93 -20.20
N PRO A 15 18.86 23.12 -19.89
CA PRO A 15 19.12 23.87 -18.67
C PRO A 15 18.37 23.36 -17.43
N ALA A 16 18.85 23.76 -16.25
CA ALA A 16 18.51 23.28 -14.92
C ALA A 16 17.07 23.57 -14.40
N GLU A 17 16.08 23.82 -15.26
CA GLU A 17 14.72 24.23 -14.84
C GLU A 17 13.57 23.36 -15.38
N THR A 18 13.81 22.08 -15.67
CA THR A 18 12.71 21.13 -15.96
C THR A 18 12.74 19.93 -15.03
N PHE A 19 12.52 20.18 -13.73
CA PHE A 19 12.02 19.16 -12.80
C PHE A 19 10.52 18.90 -13.06
N MET A 20 10.20 18.44 -14.28
CA MET A 20 8.87 17.91 -14.59
C MET A 20 8.77 16.51 -13.97
N ILE A 21 8.00 16.46 -12.89
CA ILE A 21 7.39 15.27 -12.28
C ILE A 21 6.91 14.35 -13.40
N ARG A 22 7.60 13.24 -13.65
CA ARG A 22 7.14 12.21 -14.58
C ARG A 22 6.42 11.12 -13.80
N PRO A 23 5.10 10.97 -13.96
CA PRO A 23 4.44 9.73 -13.60
C PRO A 23 5.02 8.62 -14.47
N ASN A 24 5.30 7.49 -13.83
CA ASN A 24 5.44 6.21 -14.50
C ASN A 24 6.68 6.14 -15.42
N TRP A 25 7.87 5.93 -14.83
CA TRP A 25 9.02 5.38 -15.58
C TRP A 25 8.94 3.85 -15.66
N VAL A 26 8.50 3.20 -14.58
CA VAL A 26 8.41 1.73 -14.45
C VAL A 26 7.37 1.12 -15.39
N GLU A 27 6.21 1.73 -15.50
CA GLU A 27 5.13 1.23 -16.35
C GLU A 27 5.29 1.68 -17.83
N ARG A 28 6.08 2.72 -18.15
CA ARG A 28 6.61 3.01 -19.49
C ARG A 28 7.60 1.95 -19.91
N GLN A 29 8.47 1.50 -19.00
CA GLN A 29 9.34 0.37 -19.26
C GLN A 29 8.56 -0.94 -19.42
N ARG A 30 7.55 -1.18 -18.58
CA ARG A 30 6.65 -2.35 -18.66
C ARG A 30 5.89 -2.40 -19.98
N LEU A 31 5.25 -1.30 -20.37
CA LEU A 31 4.52 -1.19 -21.64
C LEU A 31 5.47 -1.31 -22.84
N ALA A 32 6.63 -0.64 -22.82
CA ALA A 32 7.61 -0.74 -23.89
C ALA A 32 8.17 -2.16 -24.04
N LYS A 33 8.45 -2.85 -22.94
CA LYS A 33 8.96 -4.23 -22.96
C LYS A 33 7.89 -5.24 -23.39
N ALA A 34 6.66 -5.13 -22.88
CA ALA A 34 5.55 -6.01 -23.25
C ALA A 34 5.19 -5.88 -24.75
N LEU A 35 5.24 -4.67 -25.31
CA LEU A 35 5.06 -4.45 -26.75
C LEU A 35 6.19 -5.05 -27.59
N MET A 36 7.44 -5.05 -27.10
CA MET A 36 8.59 -5.58 -27.83
C MET A 36 8.70 -7.10 -27.78
N GLU A 37 8.19 -7.75 -26.72
CA GLU A 37 8.36 -9.20 -26.50
C GLU A 37 7.13 -10.06 -26.83
N GLY A 38 5.97 -9.46 -27.13
CA GLY A 38 4.75 -10.22 -27.48
C GLY A 38 4.26 -11.17 -26.37
N ARG A 39 4.70 -10.96 -25.12
CA ARG A 39 4.35 -11.76 -23.94
C ARG A 39 3.25 -11.10 -23.11
N THR A 40 2.38 -11.91 -22.51
CA THR A 40 1.46 -11.46 -21.47
C THR A 40 2.24 -11.23 -20.17
N PRO A 41 2.19 -10.03 -19.56
CA PRO A 41 2.84 -9.78 -18.27
C PRO A 41 2.32 -10.72 -17.19
N LEU A 42 3.18 -11.11 -16.24
CA LEU A 42 2.75 -11.83 -15.04
C LEU A 42 1.69 -11.01 -14.29
N SER A 43 0.64 -11.68 -13.81
CA SER A 43 -0.38 -11.05 -12.96
C SER A 43 0.18 -10.78 -11.56
N SER A 44 -0.20 -9.65 -10.94
CA SER A 44 0.19 -9.36 -9.55
C SER A 44 -0.20 -10.47 -8.57
N VAL A 45 -1.28 -11.21 -8.86
CA VAL A 45 -1.77 -12.30 -8.02
C VAL A 45 -0.82 -13.50 -8.06
N ASP A 46 -0.39 -13.92 -9.24
CA ASP A 46 0.49 -15.08 -9.40
C ASP A 46 1.86 -14.86 -8.74
N TYR A 47 2.34 -13.62 -8.76
CA TYR A 47 3.59 -13.25 -8.11
C TYR A 47 3.49 -13.23 -6.58
N LEU A 48 2.39 -12.70 -6.02
CA LEU A 48 2.14 -12.74 -4.57
C LEU A 48 2.15 -14.17 -4.04
N ASP A 49 1.52 -15.09 -4.76
CA ASP A 49 1.53 -16.52 -4.44
C ASP A 49 2.94 -17.13 -4.48
N SER A 50 3.77 -16.70 -5.42
CA SER A 50 5.17 -17.15 -5.52
C SER A 50 5.99 -16.70 -4.31
N ILE A 51 5.86 -15.45 -3.87
CA ILE A 51 6.56 -14.94 -2.68
C ILE A 51 6.08 -15.67 -1.42
N ALA A 52 4.77 -15.84 -1.27
CA ALA A 52 4.21 -16.52 -0.10
C ALA A 52 4.72 -17.96 0.05
N LYS A 53 4.89 -18.68 -1.06
CA LYS A 53 5.48 -20.04 -1.08
C LYS A 53 6.96 -20.03 -0.69
N GLN A 54 7.69 -18.99 -1.09
CA GLN A 54 9.11 -18.83 -0.81
C GLN A 54 9.36 -18.50 0.67
N ASP A 55 8.51 -17.67 1.28
CA ASP A 55 8.53 -17.37 2.72
C ASP A 55 8.36 -18.64 3.58
N ILE A 56 7.44 -19.54 3.19
CA ILE A 56 7.20 -20.81 3.92
C ILE A 56 8.39 -21.77 3.80
N ALA A 57 8.98 -21.89 2.61
CA ALA A 57 10.11 -22.80 2.38
C ALA A 57 11.36 -22.43 3.19
N LEU A 58 11.58 -21.13 3.43
CA LEU A 58 12.76 -20.63 4.15
C LEU A 58 12.63 -20.70 5.67
N ASN A 59 11.39 -20.69 6.20
CA ASN A 59 11.13 -20.65 7.64
C ASN A 59 11.25 -22.04 8.34
N ASN A 60 11.21 -23.13 7.58
CA ASN A 60 11.25 -24.51 8.13
C ASN A 60 12.66 -25.03 8.46
N ASN A 61 13.71 -24.23 8.30
CA ASN A 61 15.11 -24.66 8.46
C ASN A 61 15.77 -24.15 9.77
N VAL A 62 14.98 -23.94 10.84
CA VAL A 62 15.48 -23.51 12.15
C VAL A 62 15.95 -24.72 12.96
N ALA A 63 17.09 -25.29 12.55
CA ALA A 63 17.80 -26.31 13.33
C ALA A 63 19.31 -26.25 13.02
N SER A 64 19.99 -25.19 13.46
CA SER A 64 21.45 -25.11 13.71
C SER A 64 21.79 -23.71 14.23
N GLY A 65 22.78 -23.58 15.12
CA GLY A 65 23.20 -22.30 15.73
C GLY A 65 23.83 -21.26 14.78
N HIS A 66 23.52 -21.33 13.48
CA HIS A 66 23.92 -20.39 12.44
C HIS A 66 22.66 -19.86 11.77
N LEU A 67 22.52 -18.53 11.70
CA LEU A 67 21.37 -17.87 11.07
C LEU A 67 21.24 -18.29 9.60
N SER A 68 20.02 -18.53 9.14
CA SER A 68 19.76 -18.81 7.72
C SER A 68 20.15 -17.61 6.85
N LEU A 69 20.38 -17.83 5.54
CA LEU A 69 20.72 -16.74 4.62
C LEU A 69 19.67 -15.62 4.67
N THR A 70 18.39 -15.99 4.68
CA THR A 70 17.26 -15.06 4.80
C THR A 70 17.27 -14.29 6.11
N GLN A 71 17.59 -14.95 7.24
CA GLN A 71 17.73 -14.27 8.52
C GLN A 71 18.88 -13.26 8.50
N ARG A 72 20.04 -13.64 7.95
CA ARG A 72 21.20 -12.73 7.79
C ARG A 72 20.86 -11.54 6.91
N VAL A 73 20.13 -11.75 5.81
CA VAL A 73 19.63 -10.67 4.94
C VAL A 73 18.64 -9.77 5.67
N THR A 74 17.73 -10.34 6.46
CA THR A 74 16.74 -9.59 7.25
C THR A 74 17.42 -8.74 8.31
N GLU A 75 18.41 -9.28 9.03
CA GLU A 75 19.21 -8.53 10.00
C GLU A 75 20.01 -7.41 9.34
N LEU A 76 20.59 -7.66 8.16
CA LEU A 76 21.28 -6.63 7.38
C LEU A 76 20.33 -5.49 7.02
N LEU A 77 19.17 -5.82 6.44
CA LEU A 77 18.13 -4.85 6.07
C LEU A 77 17.55 -4.09 7.27
N THR A 78 17.61 -4.65 8.48
CA THR A 78 17.17 -3.98 9.71
C THR A 78 18.14 -2.87 10.13
N ARG A 79 19.43 -3.02 9.84
CA ARG A 79 20.48 -2.07 10.26
C ARG A 79 20.70 -0.93 9.26
N VAL A 80 20.20 -1.07 8.04
CA VAL A 80 20.41 -0.11 6.94
C VAL A 80 19.09 0.45 6.44
N LYS A 81 19.11 1.70 5.95
CA LYS A 81 17.91 2.35 5.39
C LYS A 81 17.51 1.82 4.01
N GLY A 82 18.48 1.26 3.30
CA GLY A 82 18.32 0.59 2.01
C GLY A 82 19.67 0.15 1.46
N ILE A 83 19.69 -0.89 0.64
CA ILE A 83 20.93 -1.49 0.11
C ILE A 83 20.76 -1.97 -1.33
N LYS A 84 21.82 -1.84 -2.12
CA LYS A 84 21.88 -2.38 -3.49
C LYS A 84 22.18 -3.88 -3.45
N THR A 85 21.68 -4.62 -4.43
CA THR A 85 21.88 -6.08 -4.51
C THR A 85 23.36 -6.46 -4.52
N SER A 86 24.18 -5.74 -5.28
CA SER A 86 25.63 -5.98 -5.36
C SER A 86 26.34 -5.83 -4.01
N VAL A 87 26.02 -4.76 -3.28
CA VAL A 87 26.59 -4.48 -1.96
C VAL A 87 26.10 -5.50 -0.93
N ALA A 88 24.81 -5.88 -0.98
CA ALA A 88 24.28 -6.90 -0.10
C ALA A 88 24.96 -8.27 -0.33
N ALA A 89 25.15 -8.65 -1.59
CA ALA A 89 25.84 -9.87 -1.99
C ALA A 89 27.29 -9.89 -1.46
N GLU A 90 28.01 -8.78 -1.61
CA GLU A 90 29.38 -8.61 -1.10
C GLU A 90 29.46 -8.71 0.43
N VAL A 91 28.61 -7.98 1.15
CA VAL A 91 28.60 -7.97 2.63
C VAL A 91 28.27 -9.35 3.20
N ILE A 92 27.36 -10.10 2.56
CA ILE A 92 26.95 -11.43 3.00
C ILE A 92 27.94 -12.51 2.52
N GLY A 93 28.74 -12.24 1.49
CA GLY A 93 29.70 -13.18 0.91
C GLY A 93 29.06 -14.23 0.01
N VAL A 94 28.02 -13.86 -0.75
CA VAL A 94 27.28 -14.75 -1.66
C VAL A 94 27.12 -14.09 -3.04
N THR A 95 26.64 -14.84 -4.03
CA THR A 95 26.34 -14.28 -5.36
C THR A 95 25.02 -13.51 -5.37
N GLU A 96 24.86 -12.60 -6.34
CA GLU A 96 23.59 -11.88 -6.54
C GLU A 96 22.42 -12.85 -6.79
N ALA A 97 22.65 -13.96 -7.51
CA ALA A 97 21.63 -14.96 -7.78
C ALA A 97 21.12 -15.68 -6.52
N GLU A 98 22.01 -15.92 -5.55
CA GLU A 98 21.67 -16.59 -4.29
C GLU A 98 20.94 -15.66 -3.31
N ILE A 99 21.30 -14.38 -3.28
CA ILE A 99 20.74 -13.41 -2.32
C ILE A 99 19.39 -12.83 -2.78
N LEU A 100 19.14 -12.78 -4.09
CA LEU A 100 17.94 -12.18 -4.67
C LEU A 100 16.62 -12.78 -4.15
N PRO A 101 16.47 -14.12 -4.01
CA PRO A 101 15.31 -14.72 -3.35
C PRO A 101 15.11 -14.22 -1.91
N CYS A 102 16.20 -14.17 -1.12
CA CYS A 102 16.15 -13.71 0.26
C CYS A 102 15.77 -12.23 0.35
N LEU A 103 16.27 -11.39 -0.55
CA LEU A 103 15.91 -9.98 -0.63
C LEU A 103 14.45 -9.77 -1.00
N GLN A 104 13.89 -10.58 -1.91
CA GLN A 104 12.47 -10.52 -2.28
C GLN A 104 11.53 -10.96 -1.14
N THR A 105 11.96 -11.91 -0.32
CA THR A 105 11.23 -12.33 0.89
C THR A 105 11.27 -11.25 1.98
N SER A 106 12.45 -10.70 2.27
CA SER A 106 12.66 -9.81 3.42
C SER A 106 12.44 -8.33 3.11
N GLY A 107 12.48 -7.93 1.84
CA GLY A 107 12.50 -6.54 1.42
C GLY A 107 11.49 -6.21 0.31
N VAL A 108 11.35 -4.92 0.07
CA VAL A 108 10.65 -4.34 -1.08
C VAL A 108 11.63 -3.51 -1.90
N LEU A 109 11.43 -3.49 -3.22
CA LEU A 109 12.26 -2.72 -4.13
C LEU A 109 11.71 -1.30 -4.30
N VAL A 110 12.56 -0.31 -4.05
CA VAL A 110 12.28 1.12 -4.27
C VAL A 110 13.41 1.71 -5.11
N GLN A 111 13.10 2.14 -6.33
CA GLN A 111 14.09 2.73 -7.25
C GLN A 111 15.34 1.85 -7.48
N GLY A 112 15.16 0.52 -7.54
CA GLY A 112 16.27 -0.43 -7.70
C GLY A 112 17.05 -0.75 -6.42
N VAL A 113 16.63 -0.21 -5.27
CA VAL A 113 17.27 -0.43 -3.96
C VAL A 113 16.33 -1.22 -3.05
N TRP A 114 16.88 -2.18 -2.31
CA TRP A 114 16.11 -3.00 -1.36
C TRP A 114 15.95 -2.29 -0.02
N VAL A 115 14.73 -2.26 0.48
CA VAL A 115 14.36 -1.71 1.79
C VAL A 115 13.63 -2.80 2.58
N LEU A 116 13.89 -2.92 3.89
CA LEU A 116 13.20 -3.88 4.75
C LEU A 116 11.67 -3.68 4.66
N ARG A 117 10.90 -4.77 4.53
CA ARG A 117 9.43 -4.71 4.56
C ARG A 117 8.92 -4.12 5.89
N SER A 118 7.80 -3.42 5.85
CA SER A 118 7.25 -2.73 7.03
C SER A 118 6.70 -3.66 8.10
N ASP A 119 6.13 -4.80 7.69
CA ASP A 119 5.67 -5.83 8.63
C ASP A 119 6.83 -6.38 9.45
N LEU A 120 7.98 -6.65 8.82
CA LEU A 120 9.20 -7.09 9.49
C LEU A 120 9.84 -6.00 10.37
N ARG A 121 9.77 -4.73 9.94
CA ARG A 121 10.34 -3.59 10.68
C ARG A 121 9.66 -3.36 12.04
N TYR A 122 8.35 -3.57 12.10
CA TYR A 122 7.53 -3.25 13.28
C TYR A 122 7.06 -4.49 14.07
N VAL A 123 7.54 -5.70 13.75
CA VAL A 123 7.23 -6.90 14.55
C VAL A 123 7.62 -6.67 16.01
N GLY A 124 6.65 -6.75 16.92
CA GLY A 124 6.90 -6.61 18.35
C GLY A 124 7.32 -5.20 18.77
N ALA A 125 7.12 -4.18 17.93
CA ALA A 125 7.43 -2.81 18.28
C ALA A 125 6.46 -2.28 19.34
N HIS A 126 6.99 -1.84 20.49
CA HIS A 126 6.21 -1.21 21.55
C HIS A 126 6.05 0.29 21.28
N HIS A 127 4.99 0.65 20.55
CA HIS A 127 4.59 2.05 20.37
C HIS A 127 3.23 2.31 21.00
N ALA A 128 2.95 3.59 21.32
CA ALA A 128 1.61 4.04 21.71
C ALA A 128 0.58 3.96 20.56
N VAL A 129 1.06 3.72 19.33
CA VAL A 129 0.27 3.60 18.11
C VAL A 129 0.19 2.13 17.71
N PRO A 130 -0.97 1.63 17.25
CA PRO A 130 -1.11 0.26 16.75
C PRO A 130 -0.12 -0.07 15.62
N GLN A 131 0.45 -1.28 15.66
CA GLN A 131 1.46 -1.74 14.70
C GLN A 131 0.96 -1.64 13.25
N GLU A 132 -0.30 -1.96 12.99
CA GLU A 132 -0.90 -1.91 11.65
C GLU A 132 -0.93 -0.49 11.08
N MET A 133 -1.08 0.52 11.94
CA MET A 133 -1.03 1.92 11.51
C MET A 133 0.40 2.34 11.15
N LEU A 134 1.40 1.88 11.90
CA LEU A 134 2.82 2.13 11.61
C LEU A 134 3.23 1.47 10.28
N ILE A 135 2.86 0.20 10.10
CA ILE A 135 3.10 -0.56 8.86
C ILE A 135 2.50 0.19 7.67
N ARG A 136 1.22 0.56 7.75
CA ARG A 136 0.52 1.26 6.66
C ARG A 136 1.11 2.64 6.37
N ALA A 137 1.47 3.38 7.42
CA ALA A 137 2.09 4.69 7.29
C ALA A 137 3.44 4.60 6.57
N ARG A 138 4.29 3.63 6.95
CA ARG A 138 5.59 3.39 6.31
C ARG A 138 5.42 2.90 4.87
N ASP A 139 4.48 2.01 4.61
CA ASP A 139 4.19 1.54 3.24
C ASP A 139 3.72 2.68 2.33
N TYR A 140 2.97 3.64 2.86
CA TYR A 140 2.59 4.84 2.09
C TYR A 140 3.80 5.70 1.74
N VAL A 141 4.71 5.93 2.71
CA VAL A 141 5.96 6.66 2.47
C VAL A 141 6.81 5.96 1.40
N LEU A 142 6.95 4.63 1.50
CA LEU A 142 7.69 3.83 0.52
C LEU A 142 7.04 3.86 -0.87
N LEU A 143 5.71 3.81 -0.94
CA LEU A 143 4.97 3.94 -2.20
C LEU A 143 5.22 5.30 -2.85
N GLN A 144 5.21 6.40 -2.08
CA GLN A 144 5.53 7.73 -2.63
C GLN A 144 6.96 7.77 -3.19
N TYR A 145 7.93 7.15 -2.52
CA TYR A 145 9.29 7.05 -3.04
C TYR A 145 9.43 6.15 -4.26
N PHE A 146 8.69 5.04 -4.31
CA PHE A 146 8.61 4.17 -5.47
C PHE A 146 8.08 4.94 -6.69
N GLU A 147 7.07 5.79 -6.51
CA GLU A 147 6.55 6.70 -7.55
C GLU A 147 7.49 7.88 -7.89
N GLY A 148 8.63 8.00 -7.21
CA GLY A 148 9.59 9.09 -7.42
C GLY A 148 9.17 10.43 -6.84
N ARG A 149 8.21 10.45 -5.90
CA ARG A 149 7.67 11.68 -5.31
C ARG A 149 8.49 12.12 -4.09
N ALA A 150 8.62 13.43 -3.93
CA ALA A 150 9.07 14.03 -2.69
C ALA A 150 7.87 14.22 -1.74
N ILE A 151 8.10 14.05 -0.45
CA ILE A 151 7.07 14.11 0.57
C ILE A 151 7.21 15.40 1.38
N GLU A 152 6.13 16.15 1.50
CA GLU A 152 6.03 17.27 2.43
C GLU A 152 5.40 16.77 3.73
N ARG A 153 6.04 17.04 4.87
CA ARG A 153 5.59 16.57 6.19
C ARG A 153 4.16 17.03 6.52
N VAL A 154 3.80 18.25 6.13
CA VAL A 154 2.47 18.82 6.39
C VAL A 154 1.39 18.01 5.68
N LYS A 155 1.55 17.77 4.37
CA LYS A 155 0.63 16.93 3.58
C LYS A 155 0.54 15.51 4.12
N LEU A 156 1.67 14.97 4.58
CA LEU A 156 1.70 13.62 5.14
C LEU A 156 0.89 13.51 6.45
N GLY A 157 0.94 14.54 7.30
CA GLY A 157 0.15 14.62 8.53
C GLY A 157 -1.37 14.55 8.30
N GLU A 158 -1.85 15.21 7.25
CA GLU A 158 -3.26 15.21 6.87
C GLU A 158 -3.76 13.83 6.42
N ILE A 159 -2.87 13.04 5.81
CA ILE A 159 -3.18 11.71 5.26
C ILE A 159 -3.05 10.64 6.33
N ILE A 160 -1.93 10.60 7.05
CA ILE A 160 -1.53 9.46 7.88
C ILE A 160 -2.20 9.47 9.26
N ARG A 161 -2.73 10.61 9.74
CA ARG A 161 -3.43 10.75 11.04
C ARG A 161 -2.68 10.13 12.22
N LEU A 162 -1.34 10.21 12.20
CA LEU A 162 -0.46 9.84 13.31
C LEU A 162 0.12 11.09 13.97
N PRO A 163 0.61 10.98 15.21
CA PRO A 163 1.34 12.07 15.86
C PRO A 163 2.51 12.55 14.98
N PRO A 164 2.77 13.87 14.90
CA PRO A 164 3.84 14.41 14.05
C PRO A 164 5.22 13.81 14.31
N GLU A 165 5.50 13.44 15.56
CA GLU A 165 6.76 12.82 16.01
C GLU A 165 6.93 11.44 15.38
N VAL A 166 5.86 10.64 15.37
CA VAL A 166 5.83 9.30 14.76
C VAL A 166 5.97 9.40 13.24
N ILE A 167 5.32 10.38 12.62
CA ILE A 167 5.45 10.62 11.18
C ILE A 167 6.90 10.98 10.83
N LEU A 168 7.52 11.86 11.62
CA LEU A 168 8.90 12.25 11.41
C LEU A 168 9.85 11.06 11.55
N GLU A 169 9.65 10.21 12.56
CA GLU A 169 10.39 8.97 12.76
C GLU A 169 10.31 8.09 11.51
N ILE A 170 9.10 7.74 11.07
CA ILE A 170 8.86 6.87 9.89
C ILE A 170 9.54 7.42 8.64
N VAL A 171 9.36 8.70 8.33
CA VAL A 171 9.94 9.30 7.12
C VAL A 171 11.46 9.33 7.21
N SER A 172 12.02 9.57 8.40
CA SER A 172 13.47 9.59 8.62
C SER A 172 14.14 8.22 8.50
N GLU A 173 13.41 7.11 8.66
CA GLU A 173 13.96 5.76 8.50
C GLU A 173 14.40 5.47 7.07
N VAL A 174 13.73 6.05 6.08
CA VAL A 174 13.90 5.69 4.66
C VAL A 174 14.16 6.91 3.77
N GLY A 175 13.96 8.11 4.30
CA GLY A 175 14.14 9.37 3.61
C GLY A 175 15.28 10.24 4.16
N LYS A 176 15.58 11.30 3.42
CA LYS A 176 16.43 12.42 3.84
C LYS A 176 15.79 13.73 3.40
N LEU A 177 16.07 14.81 4.13
CA LEU A 177 15.58 16.14 3.79
C LEU A 177 16.42 16.74 2.65
N ASN A 178 15.77 17.27 1.61
CA ASN A 178 16.44 18.00 0.54
C ASN A 178 16.55 19.51 0.86
N GLN A 179 17.20 20.26 -0.03
CA GLN A 179 17.39 21.71 0.10
C GLN A 179 16.06 22.49 0.14
N HIS A 180 15.00 21.95 -0.47
CA HIS A 180 13.65 22.53 -0.50
C HIS A 180 12.77 22.09 0.67
N LYS A 181 13.36 21.50 1.73
CA LYS A 181 12.64 20.98 2.91
C LYS A 181 11.58 19.91 2.58
N ALA A 182 11.74 19.22 1.45
CA ALA A 182 10.96 18.05 1.09
C ALA A 182 11.76 16.76 1.38
N TRP A 183 11.08 15.72 1.82
CA TRP A 183 11.67 14.43 2.09
C TRP A 183 11.76 13.61 0.82
N ILE A 184 12.97 13.18 0.48
CA ILE A 184 13.25 12.34 -0.68
C ILE A 184 13.83 11.01 -0.23
N PHE A 185 13.76 10.00 -1.09
CA PHE A 185 14.37 8.71 -0.82
C PHE A 185 15.87 8.88 -0.52
N CYS A 186 16.36 8.22 0.52
CA CYS A 186 17.72 8.47 1.02
C CYS A 186 18.80 7.94 0.07
N GLN A 187 18.50 6.86 -0.66
CA GLN A 187 19.41 6.18 -1.58
C GLN A 187 19.24 6.68 -3.02
N PRO A 188 20.33 6.75 -3.81
CA PRO A 188 20.24 7.02 -5.23
C PRO A 188 19.64 5.82 -5.97
N GLN A 189 18.90 6.09 -7.05
CA GLN A 189 18.35 5.07 -7.92
C GLN A 189 19.45 4.13 -8.45
N ASP A 190 19.22 2.82 -8.39
CA ASP A 190 20.14 1.81 -8.90
C ASP A 190 19.79 1.38 -10.33
N VAL A 191 20.13 2.23 -11.29
CA VAL A 191 19.87 1.97 -12.72
C VAL A 191 20.51 0.66 -13.18
N ARG A 192 21.69 0.30 -12.65
CA ARG A 192 22.40 -0.93 -13.02
C ARG A 192 21.59 -2.16 -12.65
N PHE A 193 21.07 -2.21 -11.43
CA PHE A 193 20.19 -3.29 -11.00
C PHE A 193 18.95 -3.37 -11.89
N MET A 194 18.31 -2.23 -12.15
CA MET A 194 17.06 -2.19 -12.91
C MET A 194 17.23 -2.64 -14.36
N THR A 195 18.37 -2.35 -14.98
CA THR A 195 18.69 -2.83 -16.33
C THR A 195 19.07 -4.32 -16.33
N ARG A 196 19.73 -4.80 -15.27
CA ARG A 196 20.21 -6.19 -15.17
C ARG A 196 19.11 -7.19 -14.84
N TYR A 197 18.15 -6.80 -14.00
CA TYR A 197 17.05 -7.65 -13.50
C TYR A 197 15.67 -7.03 -13.79
N PRO A 198 15.33 -6.72 -15.06
CA PRO A 198 14.10 -6.02 -15.40
C PRO A 198 12.83 -6.82 -15.02
N GLU A 199 12.90 -8.15 -15.02
CA GLU A 199 11.82 -9.03 -14.58
C GLU A 199 11.50 -8.87 -13.09
N ILE A 200 12.51 -8.73 -12.23
CA ILE A 200 12.30 -8.50 -10.79
C ILE A 200 11.72 -7.10 -10.56
N VAL A 201 12.19 -6.10 -11.30
CA VAL A 201 11.64 -4.75 -11.24
C VAL A 201 10.16 -4.74 -11.61
N GLU A 202 9.80 -5.41 -12.70
CA GLU A 202 8.41 -5.53 -13.17
C GLU A 202 7.53 -6.24 -12.14
N GLN A 203 8.02 -7.35 -11.57
CA GLN A 203 7.34 -8.07 -10.50
C GLN A 203 7.11 -7.21 -9.25
N GLN A 204 8.12 -6.46 -8.82
CA GLN A 204 7.99 -5.56 -7.67
C GLN A 204 7.05 -4.39 -7.95
N ALA A 205 6.98 -3.91 -9.20
CA ALA A 205 6.01 -2.90 -9.60
C ALA A 205 4.57 -3.41 -9.45
N LEU A 206 4.31 -4.63 -9.91
CA LEU A 206 3.01 -5.30 -9.77
C LEU A 206 2.59 -5.47 -8.31
N LEU A 207 3.55 -5.71 -7.40
CA LEU A 207 3.27 -5.72 -5.95
C LEU A 207 2.84 -4.35 -5.45
N TRP A 208 3.55 -3.29 -5.85
CA TRP A 208 3.20 -1.94 -5.45
C TRP A 208 1.83 -1.53 -5.98
N GLU A 209 1.50 -1.87 -7.22
CA GLU A 209 0.17 -1.66 -7.81
C GLU A 209 -0.92 -2.38 -7.00
N ALA A 210 -0.72 -3.65 -6.67
CA ALA A 210 -1.68 -4.43 -5.88
C ALA A 210 -1.85 -3.87 -4.45
N ARG A 211 -0.77 -3.36 -3.85
CA ARG A 211 -0.76 -2.80 -2.49
C ARG A 211 -1.25 -1.34 -2.45
N ALA A 212 -1.15 -0.59 -3.53
CA ALA A 212 -1.45 0.85 -3.55
C ALA A 212 -2.85 1.16 -3.03
N ASN A 213 -3.85 0.37 -3.42
CA ASN A 213 -5.22 0.53 -2.93
C ASN A 213 -5.33 0.27 -1.42
N GLN A 214 -4.70 -0.79 -0.92
CA GLN A 214 -4.73 -1.15 0.51
C GLN A 214 -4.05 -0.10 1.38
N VAL A 215 -2.94 0.45 0.89
CA VAL A 215 -2.15 1.48 1.57
C VAL A 215 -2.93 2.80 1.62
N THR A 216 -3.62 3.19 0.54
CA THR A 216 -4.33 4.47 0.44
C THR A 216 -5.74 4.46 1.08
N GLU A 217 -6.51 3.38 0.92
CA GLU A 217 -7.85 3.23 1.50
C GLU A 217 -7.83 3.22 3.02
N GLY A 218 -6.79 2.63 3.62
CA GLY A 218 -6.69 2.54 5.08
C GLY A 218 -6.21 3.82 5.79
N LEU A 219 -5.77 4.83 5.04
CA LEU A 219 -5.30 6.12 5.56
C LEU A 219 -6.34 7.23 5.32
N THR A 220 -6.96 7.21 4.14
CA THR A 220 -8.10 8.09 3.85
C THR A 220 -9.31 7.54 4.60
N GLY A 221 -9.70 8.17 5.71
CA GLY A 221 -10.80 7.73 6.58
C GLY A 221 -12.20 7.74 5.95
N ARG A 222 -12.39 7.29 4.70
CA ARG A 222 -13.68 6.84 4.17
C ARG A 222 -14.08 5.60 4.97
N ARG A 223 -14.70 5.85 6.14
CA ARG A 223 -15.66 4.91 6.74
C ARG A 223 -16.51 4.41 5.58
N ARG A 224 -16.42 3.11 5.26
CA ARG A 224 -17.53 2.41 4.63
C ARG A 224 -18.72 2.74 5.51
N ARG A 225 -19.57 3.69 5.08
CA ARG A 225 -20.91 3.84 5.64
C ARG A 225 -21.50 2.45 5.47
N ARG A 226 -21.57 1.69 6.57
CA ARG A 226 -22.41 0.50 6.60
C ARG A 226 -23.79 1.04 6.23
N ASP A 227 -24.23 0.68 5.05
CA ASP A 227 -25.60 0.86 4.64
C ASP A 227 -26.45 -0.11 5.48
N SER A 228 -26.66 0.26 6.73
CA SER A 228 -27.65 -0.34 7.61
C SER A 228 -28.82 0.64 7.67
N GLY A 229 -29.59 0.69 6.59
CA GLY A 229 -30.65 1.68 6.42
C GLY A 229 -31.79 1.20 5.53
N ARG A 230 -32.77 0.54 6.16
CA ARG A 230 -34.15 0.29 5.69
C ARG A 230 -34.38 -0.89 4.74
N LYS A 231 -34.58 -2.04 5.37
CA LYS A 231 -35.54 -3.08 4.93
C LYS A 231 -36.95 -2.46 4.92
N GLY A 232 -37.31 -1.80 3.82
CA GLY A 232 -38.65 -1.34 3.52
C GLY A 232 -39.48 -2.49 2.98
N ARG A 233 -40.40 -2.99 3.82
CA ARG A 233 -41.55 -3.81 3.40
C ARG A 233 -42.35 -3.05 2.34
N GLY A 234 -42.63 -3.69 1.21
CA GLY A 234 -43.47 -3.15 0.14
C GLY A 234 -43.96 -4.30 -0.73
N ASN A 235 -44.88 -5.08 -0.17
CA ASN A 235 -45.63 -6.14 -0.80
C ASN A 235 -46.75 -5.50 -1.65
N SER A 236 -46.72 -5.67 -2.97
CA SER A 236 -47.86 -5.37 -3.84
C SER A 236 -48.19 -6.63 -4.64
N LEU A 237 -49.16 -7.37 -4.11
CA LEU A 237 -49.98 -8.35 -4.83
C LEU A 237 -51.05 -7.58 -5.62
N SER A 238 -51.27 -7.99 -6.86
CA SER A 238 -52.54 -7.79 -7.56
C SER A 238 -52.91 -9.11 -8.22
N GLU A 239 -53.94 -9.77 -7.70
CA GLU A 239 -54.82 -10.64 -8.46
C GLU A 239 -56.09 -10.87 -7.62
N ASP A 240 -57.18 -10.32 -8.14
CA ASP A 240 -58.58 -10.49 -7.74
C ASP A 240 -58.98 -11.96 -7.84
N ASP A 241 -59.65 -12.51 -6.82
CA ASP A 241 -60.81 -13.37 -7.07
C ASP A 241 -61.71 -13.63 -5.82
N SER A 242 -63.01 -13.46 -6.08
CA SER A 242 -64.24 -14.09 -5.52
C SER A 242 -64.45 -14.43 -4.02
N ASP A 243 -65.49 -13.77 -3.48
CA ASP A 243 -66.79 -14.33 -3.06
C ASP A 243 -67.01 -15.09 -1.72
N THR A 244 -68.16 -14.75 -1.13
CA THR A 244 -69.04 -15.46 -0.19
C THR A 244 -68.79 -15.51 1.35
N THR A 245 -69.81 -14.97 2.03
CA THR A 245 -70.56 -15.53 3.18
C THR A 245 -70.12 -15.31 4.65
N LYS A 246 -70.95 -14.47 5.31
CA LYS A 246 -71.82 -14.74 6.48
C LYS A 246 -71.22 -15.09 7.87
N ARG A 247 -71.83 -14.37 8.84
CA ARG A 247 -72.17 -14.70 10.25
C ARG A 247 -71.14 -14.37 11.33
N GLY A 248 -71.60 -13.65 12.37
CA GLY A 248 -70.94 -13.74 13.69
C GLY A 248 -71.09 -12.59 14.69
N ARG A 249 -72.31 -12.14 14.97
CA ARG A 249 -72.77 -11.40 16.17
C ARG A 249 -71.94 -11.61 17.47
N LYS A 250 -71.46 -10.53 18.12
CA LYS A 250 -71.73 -10.21 19.56
C LYS A 250 -71.19 -8.83 20.03
N LYS A 251 -71.99 -8.25 20.92
CA LYS A 251 -71.97 -6.94 21.59
C LYS A 251 -70.99 -6.87 22.78
N SER A 252 -70.43 -5.68 23.03
CA SER A 252 -70.22 -4.96 24.31
C SER A 252 -69.19 -3.86 24.02
N GLU A 253 -69.51 -2.56 23.93
CA GLU A 253 -70.12 -1.63 24.89
C GLU A 253 -69.36 -1.52 26.22
N CYS A 254 -68.44 -0.55 26.25
CA CYS A 254 -68.31 0.39 27.36
C CYS A 254 -67.62 1.67 26.85
N ASP A 255 -68.46 2.65 26.51
CA ASP A 255 -68.13 4.07 26.48
C ASP A 255 -67.76 4.53 27.89
N ILE A 256 -66.59 5.17 28.09
CA ILE A 256 -66.43 6.36 28.93
C ILE A 256 -65.27 7.22 28.36
N LYS A 257 -65.61 8.31 27.69
CA LYS A 257 -64.85 9.58 27.72
C LYS A 257 -65.73 10.58 28.50
N PRO A 258 -65.15 11.50 29.29
CA PRO A 258 -64.63 12.77 28.76
C PRO A 258 -63.26 13.12 29.36
N ASP A 259 -62.28 13.62 28.62
CA ASP A 259 -62.12 14.97 28.08
C ASP A 259 -61.98 16.09 29.14
N ILE A 260 -61.11 17.05 28.79
CA ILE A 260 -61.01 18.44 29.26
C ILE A 260 -59.86 18.78 30.23
N ALA A 261 -58.97 19.62 29.69
CA ALA A 261 -58.36 20.82 30.29
C ALA A 261 -57.08 20.73 31.15
N THR A 262 -56.04 21.32 30.55
CA THR A 262 -55.29 22.49 31.08
C THR A 262 -54.34 22.26 32.26
N LEU A 263 -53.03 22.39 32.00
CA LEU A 263 -52.29 23.58 32.48
C LEU A 263 -50.87 23.62 31.89
N VAL A 264 -50.72 24.57 30.97
CA VAL A 264 -49.48 25.25 30.60
C VAL A 264 -48.94 25.99 31.83
N GLY A 265 -47.64 25.80 32.10
CA GLY A 265 -46.68 26.88 32.33
C GLY A 265 -46.84 27.86 33.51
N LEU A 266 -45.67 28.06 34.14
CA LEU A 266 -45.05 29.35 34.51
C LEU A 266 -45.20 29.89 35.95
N LYS A 267 -44.00 30.21 36.47
CA LYS A 267 -43.60 31.22 37.48
C LYS A 267 -43.81 30.80 38.94
N SER A 268 -42.91 31.08 39.88
CA SER A 268 -41.86 32.10 40.02
C SER A 268 -40.71 31.55 40.86
#